data_AF-A0A920NF80-F1
#
_entry.id   AF-A0A920NF80-F1
#
_cell.length_a   1.000
_cell.length_b   1.000
_cell.length_c   1.000
_cell.angle_alpha   90.00
_cell.angle_beta   90.00
_cell.angle_gamma   90.00
#
_symmetry.space_group_name_H-M   'P 1'
#
loop_
_entity.id
_entity.type
_entity.pdbx_description
1 polymer ?
#
loop_
_entity_poly.entity_id
_entity_poly.type
_entity_poly.pdbx_seq_one_letter_code
_entity_poly.pdbx_strand_id
1 'polypeptide(L)'
;MDAGRSAVREIFADKSDGIVAALANSFLMDQIIRIAFERVDGEIFPAINPTVADRLSLIAVGGYGREEMAPFSDVDLCFLHPWKLTPRGEQVSSTYYISLGLRSNSRSRD
;
A
#
# COMPACT_ATOMS: atom_id res chain seq x y z
N MET A 1 6.93 -6.19 -11.08
CA MET A 1 7.32 -6.88 -9.82
C MET A 1 8.64 -7.60 -9.98
N ASP A 2 8.76 -8.59 -10.88
CA ASP A 2 9.95 -9.46 -10.93
C ASP A 2 11.25 -8.73 -11.25
N ALA A 3 11.25 -7.83 -12.24
CA ALA A 3 12.41 -6.99 -12.54
C ALA A 3 12.84 -6.13 -11.34
N GLY A 4 11.88 -5.61 -10.56
CA GLY A 4 12.18 -4.85 -9.35
C GLY A 4 12.82 -5.72 -8.27
N ARG A 5 12.32 -6.94 -8.05
CA ARG A 5 12.94 -7.88 -7.10
C ARG A 5 14.34 -8.29 -7.52
N SER A 6 14.57 -8.51 -8.82
CA SER A 6 15.91 -8.79 -9.35
C SER A 6 16.88 -7.64 -9.06
N ALA A 7 16.46 -6.39 -9.26
CA ALA A 7 17.28 -5.23 -8.93
C ALA A 7 17.63 -5.16 -7.44
N VAL A 8 16.68 -5.43 -6.53
CA VAL A 8 16.97 -5.49 -5.08
C VAL A 8 17.96 -6.61 -4.76
N ARG A 9 17.83 -7.77 -5.43
CA ARG A 9 18.75 -8.90 -5.27
C ARG A 9 20.16 -8.56 -5.73
N GLU A 10 20.31 -7.82 -6.83
CA GLU A 10 21.61 -7.35 -7.32
C GLU A 10 22.26 -6.36 -6.32
N ILE A 11 21.48 -5.41 -5.79
CA ILE A 11 21.96 -4.49 -4.74
C ILE A 11 22.45 -5.25 -3.51
N PHE A 12 21.70 -6.26 -3.07
CA PHE A 12 22.10 -7.10 -1.94
C PHE A 12 23.36 -7.92 -2.26
N ALA A 13 23.46 -8.49 -3.46
CA ALA A 13 24.62 -9.28 -3.87
C ALA A 13 25.91 -8.44 -3.94
N ASP A 14 25.79 -7.19 -4.36
CA ASP A 14 26.92 -6.24 -4.42
C ASP A 14 27.36 -5.78 -3.03
N LYS A 15 26.41 -5.38 -2.17
CA LYS A 15 26.73 -4.74 -0.88
C LYS A 15 26.76 -5.68 0.32
N SER A 16 26.14 -6.86 0.22
CA SER A 16 25.90 -7.80 1.32
C SER A 16 25.25 -7.17 2.57
N ASP A 17 24.46 -6.11 2.37
CA ASP A 17 23.84 -5.34 3.44
C ASP A 17 22.32 -5.58 3.47
N GLY A 18 21.88 -6.26 4.52
CA GLY A 18 20.46 -6.61 4.73
C GLY A 18 19.57 -5.39 4.97
N ILE A 19 20.10 -4.31 5.56
CA ILE A 19 19.34 -3.08 5.80
C ILE A 19 19.04 -2.41 4.46
N VAL A 20 20.06 -2.29 3.60
CA VAL A 20 19.89 -1.70 2.26
C VAL A 20 18.89 -2.52 1.43
N ALA A 21 18.93 -3.85 1.52
CA ALA A 21 17.96 -4.70 0.86
C ALA A 21 16.54 -4.53 1.40
N ALA A 22 16.37 -4.38 2.71
CA ALA A 22 15.07 -4.15 3.33
C ALA A 22 14.46 -2.81 2.89
N LEU A 23 15.26 -1.73 2.92
CA LEU A 23 14.85 -0.41 2.43
C LEU A 23 14.45 -0.45 0.95
N ALA A 24 15.25 -1.12 0.11
CA ALA A 24 14.98 -1.23 -1.32
C ALA A 24 13.72 -2.06 -1.61
N ASN A 25 13.46 -3.11 -0.83
CA ASN A 25 12.22 -3.87 -0.89
C ASN A 25 11.02 -2.99 -0.52
N SER A 26 11.08 -2.28 0.61
CA SER A 26 10.00 -1.38 1.04
C SER A 26 9.71 -0.31 -0.01
N PHE A 27 10.76 0.31 -0.56
CA PHE A 27 10.61 1.31 -1.62
C PHE A 27 9.95 0.74 -2.88
N LEU A 28 10.33 -0.47 -3.31
CA LEU A 28 9.69 -1.14 -4.43
C LEU A 28 8.19 -1.33 -4.17
N MET A 29 7.82 -1.71 -2.94
CA MET A 29 6.41 -1.90 -2.57
C MET A 29 5.65 -0.58 -2.52
N ASP A 30 6.26 0.51 -2.03
CA ASP A 30 5.67 1.86 -2.04
C ASP A 30 5.21 2.27 -3.43
N GLN A 31 6.04 2.01 -4.45
CA GLN A 31 5.70 2.39 -5.82
C GLN A 31 4.47 1.64 -6.32
N ILE A 32 4.36 0.36 -5.99
CA ILE A 32 3.27 -0.49 -6.45
C ILE A 32 1.97 -0.10 -5.74
N ILE A 33 2.05 0.12 -4.44
CA ILE A 33 0.93 0.58 -3.61
C ILE A 33 0.42 1.93 -4.08
N ARG A 34 1.33 2.89 -4.31
CA ARG A 34 0.99 4.23 -4.77
C ARG A 34 0.27 4.20 -6.12
N ILE A 35 0.85 3.52 -7.10
CA ILE A 35 0.27 3.42 -8.46
C ILE A 35 -1.09 2.72 -8.42
N ALA A 36 -1.21 1.64 -7.66
CA ALA A 36 -2.48 0.93 -7.50
C ALA A 36 -3.53 1.82 -6.85
N PHE A 37 -3.15 2.60 -5.82
CA PHE A 37 -4.08 3.47 -5.10
C PHE A 37 -4.54 4.63 -5.98
N GLU A 38 -3.61 5.30 -6.67
CA GLU A 38 -3.90 6.38 -7.63
C GLU A 38 -4.88 5.91 -8.71
N ARG A 39 -4.71 4.69 -9.23
CA ARG A 39 -5.60 4.12 -10.23
C ARG A 39 -6.99 3.83 -9.69
N VAL A 40 -7.09 3.21 -8.51
CA VAL A 40 -8.39 2.86 -7.93
C VAL A 40 -9.16 4.12 -7.51
N ASP A 41 -8.51 5.04 -6.80
CA ASP A 41 -9.14 6.25 -6.28
C ASP A 41 -9.45 7.27 -7.39
N GLY A 42 -8.53 7.46 -8.34
CA GLY A 42 -8.62 8.49 -9.37
C GLY A 42 -9.31 8.06 -10.66
N GLU A 43 -9.08 6.83 -11.13
CA GLU A 43 -9.58 6.38 -12.43
C GLU A 43 -10.83 5.48 -12.31
N ILE A 44 -10.86 4.56 -11.35
CA ILE A 44 -11.97 3.60 -11.20
C ILE A 44 -13.14 4.23 -10.45
N PHE A 45 -12.87 4.97 -9.36
CA PHE A 45 -13.89 5.61 -8.53
C PHE A 45 -13.70 7.13 -8.42
N PRO A 46 -13.68 7.88 -9.55
CA PRO A 46 -13.45 9.31 -9.52
C PRO A 46 -14.49 10.05 -8.68
N ALA A 47 -14.03 10.93 -7.80
CA ALA A 47 -14.91 11.82 -7.04
C ALA A 47 -15.27 13.05 -7.88
N ILE A 48 -16.51 13.12 -8.39
CA ILE A 48 -16.98 14.23 -9.24
C ILE A 48 -17.03 15.56 -8.47
N ASN A 49 -17.43 15.51 -7.19
CA ASN A 49 -17.46 16.66 -6.28
C ASN A 49 -16.89 16.22 -4.91
N PRO A 50 -15.56 16.16 -4.75
CA PRO A 50 -14.95 15.59 -3.57
C PRO A 50 -15.25 16.43 -2.32
N THR A 51 -15.76 15.78 -1.28
CA THR A 51 -15.96 16.39 0.03
C THR A 51 -14.85 16.00 1.00
N VAL A 52 -14.81 16.63 2.18
CA VAL A 52 -13.89 16.21 3.25
C VAL A 52 -14.13 14.74 3.61
N ALA A 53 -15.37 14.26 3.58
CA ALA A 53 -15.70 12.87 3.91
C ALA A 53 -15.13 11.85 2.91
N ASP A 54 -14.85 12.27 1.67
CA ASP A 54 -14.30 11.41 0.62
C ASP A 54 -12.77 11.28 0.66
N ARG A 55 -12.11 12.01 1.58
CA ARG A 55 -10.66 11.92 1.77
C ARG A 55 -10.32 10.57 2.38
N LEU A 56 -9.45 9.85 1.69
CA LEU A 56 -8.82 8.63 2.16
C LEU A 56 -7.32 8.87 2.28
N SER A 57 -6.71 8.25 3.29
CA SER A 57 -5.26 8.17 3.42
C SER A 57 -4.87 6.71 3.63
N LEU A 58 -3.80 6.29 2.97
CA LEU A 58 -3.27 4.95 3.09
C LEU A 58 -2.02 4.98 3.97
N ILE A 59 -1.95 4.08 4.94
CA ILE A 59 -0.83 3.98 5.88
C ILE A 59 -0.26 2.57 5.83
N ALA A 60 1.04 2.50 5.61
CA ALA A 60 1.83 1.31 5.80
C ALA A 60 1.99 1.02 7.31
N VAL A 61 1.71 -0.21 7.73
CA VAL A 61 1.89 -0.65 9.12
C VAL A 61 2.84 -1.86 9.20
N GLY A 62 3.16 -2.31 10.41
CA GLY A 62 4.04 -3.45 10.61
C GLY A 62 5.48 -3.21 10.16
N GLY A 63 6.16 -4.25 9.67
CA GLY A 63 7.54 -4.16 9.17
C GLY A 63 7.67 -3.31 7.91
N TYR A 64 6.65 -3.32 7.05
CA TYR A 64 6.60 -2.48 5.86
C TYR A 64 6.59 -0.99 6.22
N GLY A 65 5.74 -0.57 7.17
CA GLY A 65 5.69 0.82 7.63
C GLY A 65 6.93 1.33 8.35
N ARG A 66 7.87 0.45 8.73
CA ARG A 66 9.17 0.82 9.32
C ARG A 66 10.34 0.67 8.35
N GLU A 67 10.05 0.44 7.07
CA GLU A 67 11.06 0.21 6.02
C GLU A 67 11.95 -1.03 6.26
N GLU A 68 11.45 -2.01 7.02
CA GLU A 68 12.17 -3.25 7.35
C GLU A 68 11.57 -4.46 6.64
N MET A 69 11.11 -4.30 5.39
CA MET A 69 10.42 -5.38 4.67
C MET A 69 11.40 -6.45 4.19
N ALA A 70 11.20 -7.69 4.64
CA ALA A 70 11.95 -8.83 4.14
C ALA A 70 11.42 -9.31 2.77
N PRO A 71 12.22 -10.05 1.99
CA PRO A 71 11.75 -10.62 0.73
C PRO A 71 10.50 -11.49 0.95
N PHE A 72 9.49 -11.30 0.10
CA PHE A 72 8.21 -12.03 0.13
C PHE A 72 7.38 -11.84 1.40
N SER A 73 7.68 -10.84 2.24
CA SER A 73 6.83 -10.49 3.37
C SER A 73 5.43 -10.05 2.94
N ASP A 74 4.45 -10.38 3.78
CA ASP A 74 3.11 -9.81 3.68
C ASP A 74 3.14 -8.30 3.93
N VAL A 75 2.14 -7.61 3.38
CA VAL A 75 2.00 -6.16 3.46
C VAL A 75 0.72 -5.81 4.19
N ASP A 76 0.89 -5.10 5.29
CA ASP A 76 -0.21 -4.61 6.11
C ASP A 76 -0.48 -3.13 5.80
N LEU A 77 -1.74 -2.83 5.45
CA LEU A 77 -2.19 -1.49 5.10
C LEU A 77 -3.42 -1.10 5.89
N CYS A 78 -3.47 0.16 6.31
CA CYS A 78 -4.60 0.77 7.00
C CYS A 78 -5.13 1.97 6.20
N PHE A 79 -6.45 2.03 6.01
CA PHE A 79 -7.13 3.21 5.48
C PHE A 79 -7.55 4.12 6.64
N LEU A 80 -7.19 5.39 6.55
CA LEU A 80 -7.74 6.45 7.40
C LEU A 80 -8.74 7.28 6.61
N HIS A 81 -9.81 7.65 7.30
CA HIS A 81 -10.85 8.55 6.83
C HIS A 81 -11.25 9.50 7.99
N PRO A 82 -11.75 10.71 7.70
CA PRO A 82 -11.91 11.74 8.73
C PRO A 82 -13.09 11.52 9.69
N TRP A 83 -14.13 10.79 9.28
CA TRP A 83 -15.29 10.50 10.14
C TRP A 83 -15.85 9.10 9.87
N LYS A 84 -17.03 9.01 9.25
CA LYS A 84 -17.60 7.75 8.76
C LYS A 84 -17.12 7.52 7.34
N LEU A 85 -16.75 6.27 7.05
CA LEU A 85 -16.38 5.87 5.69
C LEU A 85 -17.59 6.08 4.77
N THR A 86 -17.37 6.74 3.64
CA THR A 86 -18.43 6.96 2.65
C THR A 86 -18.61 5.69 1.79
N PRO A 87 -19.75 5.51 1.11
CA PRO A 87 -19.93 4.41 0.16
C PRO A 87 -18.84 4.37 -0.93
N ARG A 88 -18.36 5.54 -1.38
CA ARG A 88 -17.21 5.63 -2.29
C ARG A 88 -15.94 5.11 -1.61
N GLY A 89 -15.69 5.51 -0.37
CA GLY A 89 -14.52 5.05 0.38
C GLY A 89 -14.52 3.54 0.64
N GLU A 90 -15.68 2.95 0.87
CA GLU A 90 -15.85 1.48 0.94
C GLU A 90 -15.50 0.80 -0.39
N GLN A 91 -15.98 1.34 -1.51
CA GLN A 91 -15.69 0.81 -2.84
C GLN A 91 -14.20 0.90 -3.19
N VAL A 92 -13.57 2.05 -2.91
CA VAL A 92 -12.13 2.27 -3.13
C VAL A 92 -11.32 1.29 -2.30
N SER A 93 -11.54 1.24 -0.99
CA SER A 93 -10.77 0.37 -0.09
C SER A 93 -10.94 -1.11 -0.42
N SER A 94 -12.18 -1.57 -0.66
CA SER A 94 -12.46 -2.96 -1.03
C SER A 94 -11.82 -3.35 -2.36
N THR A 95 -12.01 -2.53 -3.41
CA THR A 95 -11.43 -2.79 -4.73
C THR A 95 -9.91 -2.76 -4.68
N TYR A 96 -9.33 -1.86 -3.89
CA TYR A 96 -7.89 -1.76 -3.70
C TYR A 96 -7.32 -3.04 -3.07
N TYR A 97 -7.90 -3.54 -1.97
CA TYR A 97 -7.44 -4.81 -1.37
C TYR A 97 -7.56 -5.99 -2.35
N ILE A 98 -8.67 -6.09 -3.09
CA ILE A 98 -8.87 -7.13 -4.11
C ILE A 98 -7.82 -7.03 -5.22
N SER A 99 -7.52 -5.82 -5.71
CA SER A 99 -6.55 -5.60 -6.79
C SER A 99 -5.13 -6.03 -6.42
N LEU A 100 -4.78 -5.98 -5.13
CA LEU A 100 -3.50 -6.41 -4.60
C LEU A 100 -3.51 -7.86 -4.07
N GLY A 101 -4.66 -8.55 -4.12
CA GLY A 101 -4.80 -9.89 -3.54
C GLY A 101 -4.68 -9.93 -2.02
N LEU A 102 -4.89 -8.79 -1.35
CA LEU A 102 -4.79 -8.64 0.09
C LEU A 102 -6.13 -8.97 0.78
N ARG A 103 -6.05 -9.40 2.04
CA ARG A 103 -7.22 -9.64 2.88
C ARG A 103 -7.56 -8.39 3.68
N SER A 104 -8.81 -7.94 3.61
CA SER A 104 -9.29 -6.87 4.49
C SER A 104 -9.54 -7.41 5.89
N ASN A 105 -8.95 -6.78 6.91
CA ASN A 105 -9.27 -7.05 8.31
C ASN A 105 -9.93 -5.80 8.91
N SER A 106 -11.25 -5.82 9.08
CA SER A 106 -11.99 -4.69 9.64
C SER A 106 -11.88 -4.69 11.17
N ARG A 107 -11.09 -3.75 11.71
CA ARG A 107 -11.12 -3.39 13.13
C ARG A 107 -11.56 -1.93 13.23
N SER A 108 -12.83 -1.67 13.48
CA SER A 108 -13.27 -0.33 13.90
C SER A 108 -12.80 -0.12 15.35
N ARG A 109 -12.16 1.01 15.60
CA ARG A 109 -12.05 1.53 16.97
C ARG A 109 -13.34 2.32 17.19
N ASP A 110 -14.31 1.67 17.83
CA ASP A 110 -15.49 2.33 18.40
C ASP A 110 -15.10 3.14 19.64
#